data_AF-A0A4U9HQM7-F1
#
_entry.id   AF-A0A4U9HQM7-F1
#
_cell.length_a   1.000
_cell.length_b   1.000
_cell.length_c   1.000
_cell.angle_alpha   90.00
_cell.angle_beta   90.00
_cell.angle_gamma   90.00
#
_symmetry.space_group_name_H-M   'P 1'
#
loop_
_entity.id
_entity.type
_entity.pdbx_description
1 polymer ?
#
loop_
_entity_poly.entity_id
_entity_poly.type
_entity_poly.pdbx_seq_one_letter_code
_entity_poly.pdbx_strand_id
1 'polypeptide(L)'
;MKKMLAAAALVLGMGAAHADDSKTLYFYNWTEYVPPGLLEQFTKETGIKVIYSTYESNETMYAKLKTYKDGAYDLVVPSTYFVDKMRKRGHDPEDRQNEANQFFKPRS
;
A
#
# COMPACT_ATOMS: atom_id res chain seq x y z
N MET A 1 13.61 -36.31 54.28
CA MET A 1 13.51 -34.93 53.74
C MET A 1 14.32 -34.84 52.45
N LYS A 2 13.65 -34.77 51.29
CA LYS A 2 14.21 -34.37 49.99
C LYS A 2 13.03 -34.08 49.07
N LYS A 3 12.60 -32.82 49.03
CA LYS A 3 11.62 -32.33 48.06
C LYS A 3 12.40 -31.99 46.79
N MET A 4 12.35 -32.86 45.78
CA MET A 4 12.78 -32.49 44.44
C MET A 4 11.63 -31.73 43.78
N LEU A 5 11.73 -30.41 43.74
CA LEU A 5 10.83 -29.56 42.96
C LEU A 5 11.32 -29.57 41.51
N ALA A 6 10.60 -30.30 40.67
CA ALA A 6 10.75 -30.29 39.23
C ALA A 6 10.06 -29.06 38.62
N ALA A 7 10.67 -28.60 37.53
CA ALA A 7 10.36 -27.46 36.70
C ALA A 7 8.87 -27.20 36.38
N ALA A 8 8.52 -25.91 36.32
CA ALA A 8 7.52 -25.41 35.40
C ALA A 8 8.09 -24.14 34.73
N ALA A 9 8.69 -24.33 33.56
CA ALA A 9 9.10 -23.26 32.68
C ALA A 9 7.84 -22.62 32.08
N LEU A 10 7.44 -21.47 32.62
CA LEU A 10 6.39 -20.64 32.04
C LEU A 10 7.03 -19.69 31.00
N VAL A 11 7.50 -20.25 29.87
CA VAL A 11 7.75 -19.43 28.68
C VAL A 11 6.39 -19.22 28.03
N LEU A 12 5.70 -18.17 28.49
CA LEU A 12 4.50 -17.66 27.83
C LEU A 12 4.88 -17.40 26.38
N GLY A 13 4.23 -18.14 25.48
CA GLY A 13 4.40 -18.02 24.05
C GLY A 13 4.20 -16.57 23.64
N MET A 14 5.29 -15.92 23.25
CA MET A 14 5.23 -14.76 22.39
C MET A 14 4.65 -15.28 21.08
N GLY A 15 3.32 -15.22 20.96
CA GLY A 15 2.64 -15.51 19.71
C GLY A 15 3.27 -14.62 18.65
N ALA A 16 3.98 -15.23 17.71
CA ALA A 16 4.40 -14.54 16.50
C ALA A 16 3.12 -13.94 15.91
N ALA A 17 3.04 -12.62 15.88
CA ALA A 17 2.01 -11.93 15.15
C ALA A 17 2.23 -12.29 13.67
N HIS A 18 1.57 -13.36 13.23
CA HIS A 18 1.46 -13.68 11.82
C HIS A 18 0.62 -12.55 11.21
N ALA A 19 1.30 -11.61 10.55
CA ALA A 19 0.64 -10.65 9.68
C ALA A 19 -0.09 -11.46 8.60
N ASP A 20 -1.42 -11.40 8.63
CA ASP A 20 -2.27 -11.96 7.60
C ASP A 20 -1.98 -11.19 6.29
N ASP A 21 -1.61 -11.90 5.23
CA ASP A 21 -1.31 -11.31 3.92
C ASP A 21 -2.48 -10.49 3.36
N SER A 22 -3.71 -10.69 3.88
CA SER A 22 -4.89 -9.86 3.58
C SER A 22 -4.82 -8.42 4.12
N LYS A 23 -3.81 -8.05 4.92
CA LYS A 23 -3.65 -6.72 5.53
C LYS A 23 -2.44 -5.96 5.00
N THR A 24 -2.34 -5.81 3.68
CA THR A 24 -1.31 -4.97 3.06
C THR A 24 -1.94 -3.72 2.46
N LEU A 25 -1.40 -2.54 2.82
CA LEU A 25 -1.76 -1.24 2.27
C LEU A 25 -0.65 -0.74 1.32
N TYR A 26 -1.00 -0.48 0.07
CA TYR A 26 -0.10 0.15 -0.91
C TYR A 26 -0.30 1.66 -0.90
N PHE A 27 0.69 2.40 -0.38
CA PHE A 27 0.61 3.84 -0.17
C PHE A 27 1.65 4.59 -1.00
N TYR A 28 1.20 5.55 -1.82
CA TYR A 28 2.05 6.39 -2.66
C TYR A 28 1.94 7.87 -2.28
N ASN A 29 3.03 8.48 -1.82
CA ASN A 29 2.99 9.85 -1.28
C ASN A 29 4.28 10.63 -1.59
N TRP A 30 4.36 11.89 -1.17
CA TRP A 30 5.54 12.74 -1.31
C TRP A 30 6.71 12.24 -0.47
N THR A 31 7.94 12.38 -0.99
CA THR A 31 9.17 11.86 -0.37
C THR A 31 9.39 12.30 1.08
N GLU A 32 8.98 13.50 1.46
CA GLU A 32 9.33 14.10 2.77
C GLU A 32 8.16 14.17 3.76
N TYR A 33 7.01 13.58 3.44
CA TYR A 33 5.79 13.75 4.25
C TYR A 33 5.66 12.76 5.41
N VAL A 34 6.33 11.61 5.32
CA VAL A 34 6.22 10.55 6.33
C VAL A 34 7.54 10.50 7.11
N PRO A 35 7.54 10.87 8.39
CA PRO A 35 8.75 10.81 9.21
C PRO A 35 9.16 9.35 9.46
N PRO A 36 10.46 9.10 9.73
CA PRO A 36 10.96 7.77 10.07
C PRO A 36 10.18 7.15 11.25
N GLY A 37 9.91 5.84 11.18
CA GLY A 37 9.23 5.09 12.24
C GLY A 37 7.71 5.21 12.28
N LEU A 38 7.08 6.18 11.58
CA LEU A 38 5.62 6.36 11.63
C LEU A 38 4.87 5.14 11.06
N LEU A 39 5.33 4.58 9.94
CA LEU A 39 4.68 3.41 9.32
C LEU A 39 4.90 2.12 10.14
N GLU A 40 6.03 2.03 10.85
CA GLU A 40 6.33 0.92 11.75
C GLU A 40 5.40 0.96 12.96
N GLN A 41 5.19 2.15 13.54
CA GLN A 41 4.21 2.35 14.60
C GLN A 41 2.79 2.02 14.13
N PHE A 42 2.39 2.54 12.97
CA PHE A 42 1.09 2.21 12.36
C PHE A 42 0.91 0.70 12.17
N THR A 43 1.93 0.02 11.65
CA THR A 43 1.92 -1.44 11.45
C THR A 43 1.82 -2.17 12.80
N LYS A 44 2.51 -1.70 13.84
CA LYS A 44 2.48 -2.29 15.18
C LYS A 44 1.11 -2.14 15.85
N GLU A 45 0.44 -1.00 15.66
CA GLU A 45 -0.86 -0.71 16.27
C GLU A 45 -2.01 -1.42 15.54
N THR A 46 -1.95 -1.50 14.21
CA THR A 46 -3.06 -2.00 13.39
C THR A 46 -2.86 -3.42 12.87
N GLY A 47 -1.62 -3.91 12.85
CA GLY A 47 -1.23 -5.14 12.16
C GLY A 47 -1.24 -5.03 10.63
N ILE A 48 -1.43 -3.84 10.05
CA ILE A 48 -1.47 -3.62 8.60
C ILE A 48 -0.06 -3.31 8.10
N LYS A 49 0.44 -4.12 7.18
CA LYS A 49 1.72 -3.89 6.52
C LYS A 49 1.56 -2.77 5.49
N VAL A 50 2.45 -1.78 5.51
CA VAL A 50 2.44 -0.69 4.52
C VAL A 50 3.57 -0.87 3.50
N ILE A 51 3.21 -0.99 2.23
CA ILE A 51 4.16 -0.89 1.12
C ILE A 51 4.18 0.57 0.67
N TYR A 52 5.20 1.30 1.12
CA TYR A 52 5.33 2.72 0.88
C TYR A 52 6.17 3.01 -0.37
N SER A 53 5.69 3.92 -1.22
CA SER A 53 6.40 4.44 -2.37
C SER A 53 6.38 5.97 -2.32
N THR A 54 7.38 6.62 -2.91
CA THR A 54 7.47 8.08 -2.93
C THR A 54 7.60 8.70 -4.33
N TYR A 55 7.20 9.97 -4.45
CA TYR A 55 7.39 10.80 -5.64
C TYR A 55 7.72 12.25 -5.29
N GLU A 56 8.21 12.98 -6.30
CA GLU A 56 8.68 14.38 -6.17
C GLU A 56 7.84 15.36 -7.00
N SER A 57 6.91 14.87 -7.84
CA SER A 57 5.99 15.70 -8.61
C SER A 57 4.67 14.99 -8.89
N ASN A 58 3.60 15.75 -9.13
CA ASN A 58 2.32 15.17 -9.53
C ASN A 58 2.42 14.47 -10.89
N GLU A 59 3.25 14.98 -11.80
CA GLU A 59 3.47 14.43 -13.14
C GLU A 59 4.13 13.05 -13.05
N THR A 60 5.15 12.89 -12.21
CA THR A 60 5.79 11.60 -11.95
C THR A 60 4.80 10.61 -11.35
N MET A 61 4.03 11.04 -10.34
CA MET A 61 3.00 10.22 -9.72
C MET A 61 1.97 9.75 -10.75
N TYR A 62 1.47 10.67 -11.56
CA TYR A 62 0.48 10.39 -12.58
C TYR A 62 0.99 9.47 -13.68
N ALA A 63 2.20 9.72 -14.20
CA ALA A 63 2.81 8.85 -15.19
C ALA A 63 2.95 7.42 -14.66
N LYS A 64 3.39 7.26 -13.40
CA LYS A 64 3.46 5.95 -12.77
C LYS A 64 2.09 5.28 -12.69
N LEU A 65 1.07 5.97 -12.20
CA LEU A 65 -0.30 5.43 -12.12
C LEU A 65 -0.84 4.99 -13.49
N LYS A 66 -0.50 5.68 -14.59
CA LYS A 66 -0.90 5.27 -15.96
C LYS A 66 -0.29 3.94 -16.40
N THR A 67 0.85 3.55 -15.86
CA THR A 67 1.53 2.31 -16.28
C THR A 67 1.01 1.08 -15.57
N TYR A 68 0.37 1.26 -14.42
CA TYR A 68 -0.22 0.18 -13.66
C TYR A 68 -1.67 -0.08 -14.07
N LYS A 69 -2.12 -1.33 -13.86
CA LYS A 69 -3.55 -1.65 -13.91
C LYS A 69 -4.26 -0.95 -12.75
N ASP A 70 -5.57 -0.77 -12.89
CA ASP A 70 -6.41 -0.24 -11.81
C ASP A 70 -6.17 -1.00 -10.50
N GLY A 71 -6.10 -0.26 -9.39
CA GLY A 71 -5.93 -0.83 -8.05
C GLY A 71 -4.50 -1.15 -7.62
N ALA A 72 -3.47 -0.65 -8.33
CA ALA A 72 -2.07 -0.87 -7.90
C ALA A 72 -1.66 -0.11 -6.63
N TYR A 73 -2.38 0.94 -6.26
CA TYR A 73 -2.22 1.68 -5.02
C TYR A 73 -3.59 1.91 -4.38
N ASP A 74 -3.68 1.71 -3.07
CA ASP A 74 -4.89 1.91 -2.29
C ASP A 74 -5.06 3.38 -1.88
N LEU A 75 -3.94 4.08 -1.66
CA LEU A 75 -3.92 5.49 -1.27
C LEU A 75 -2.84 6.26 -2.02
N VAL A 76 -3.21 7.40 -2.57
CA VAL A 76 -2.32 8.35 -3.24
C VAL A 76 -2.65 9.78 -2.80
N VAL A 77 -1.66 10.68 -2.69
CA VAL A 77 -1.83 12.05 -2.16
C VAL A 77 -1.51 13.13 -3.21
N PRO A 78 -2.33 13.27 -4.26
CA PRO A 78 -2.12 14.31 -5.27
C PRO A 78 -2.31 15.72 -4.68
N SER A 79 -1.75 16.74 -5.33
CA SER A 79 -2.11 18.13 -5.04
C SER A 79 -3.56 18.41 -5.45
N THR A 80 -4.18 19.41 -4.83
CA THR A 80 -5.59 19.77 -5.01
C THR A 80 -5.98 20.00 -6.48
N TYR A 81 -5.17 20.72 -7.26
CA TYR A 81 -5.43 20.95 -8.68
C TYR A 81 -5.39 19.67 -9.53
N PHE A 82 -4.63 18.67 -9.06
CA PHE A 82 -4.45 17.41 -9.76
C PHE A 82 -5.57 16.41 -9.46
N VAL A 83 -6.23 16.53 -8.30
CA VAL A 83 -7.47 15.79 -7.99
C VAL A 83 -8.55 16.04 -9.03
N ASP A 84 -8.80 17.31 -9.38
CA ASP A 84 -9.82 17.65 -10.38
C ASP A 84 -9.48 17.09 -11.78
N LYS A 85 -8.20 17.16 -12.14
CA LYS A 85 -7.67 16.57 -13.38
C LYS A 85 -7.87 15.05 -13.42
N MET A 86 -7.51 14.35 -12.34
CA MET A 86 -7.68 12.90 -12.22
C MET A 86 -9.15 12.47 -12.22
N ARG A 87 -10.04 13.24 -11.58
CA ARG A 87 -11.49 12.95 -11.56
C ARG A 87 -12.11 13.02 -12.94
N LYS A 88 -11.78 14.08 -13.71
CA LYS A 88 -12.28 14.24 -15.09
C LYS A 88 -11.84 13.10 -16.00
N ARG A 89 -10.63 12.58 -15.77
CA ARG A 89 -10.04 11.47 -16.51
C ARG A 89 -10.87 10.19 -16.48
N GLY A 90 -11.45 9.83 -15.33
CA GLY A 90 -12.34 8.65 -15.23
C GLY A 90 -13.58 8.71 -16.15
N HIS A 91 -13.85 9.87 -16.74
CA HIS A 91 -14.92 10.10 -17.71
C HIS A 91 -14.40 10.43 -19.12
N ASP A 92 -13.08 10.53 -19.31
CA ASP A 92 -12.46 10.93 -20.57
C ASP A 92 -12.65 9.83 -21.63
N PRO A 93 -13.25 10.14 -22.80
CA PRO A 93 -13.37 9.21 -23.91
C PRO A 93 -12.05 8.58 -24.36
N GLU A 94 -10.93 9.31 -24.26
CA GLU A 94 -9.61 8.82 -24.68
C GLU A 94 -9.14 7.67 -23.77
N ASP A 95 -9.36 7.78 -22.45
CA ASP A 95 -9.00 6.73 -21.50
C ASP A 95 -9.90 5.50 -21.64
N ARG A 96 -11.21 5.69 -21.90
CA ARG A 96 -12.12 4.58 -22.25
C ARG A 96 -11.69 3.87 -23.53
N GLN A 97 -11.21 4.62 -24.52
CA GLN A 97 -10.71 4.05 -25.77
C GLN A 97 -9.39 3.30 -25.55
N ASN A 98 -8.49 3.82 -24.72
CA ASN A 98 -7.22 3.17 -24.38
C ASN A 98 -7.43 1.86 -23.60
N GLU A 99 -8.38 1.83 -22.66
CA GLU A 99 -8.81 0.61 -21.96
C GLU A 99 -9.39 -0.41 -22.94
N ALA A 100 -10.34 -0.01 -23.80
CA ALA A 100 -10.91 -0.89 -24.83
C ALA A 100 -9.80 -1.46 -25.73
N ASN A 101 -8.88 -0.62 -26.19
CA ASN A 101 -7.75 -1.04 -27.02
C ASN A 101 -6.79 -1.98 -26.31
N GLN A 102 -6.74 -2.00 -24.97
CA GLN A 102 -5.95 -2.94 -24.19
C GLN A 102 -6.66 -4.29 -23.99
N PHE A 103 -7.99 -4.31 -23.88
CA PHE A 103 -8.79 -5.53 -23.76
C PHE A 103 -8.99 -6.27 -25.08
N PHE A 104 -9.04 -5.55 -26.21
CA PHE A 104 -9.26 -6.14 -27.54
C PHE A 104 -7.97 -6.47 -28.31
N LYS A 105 -6.79 -6.31 -27.70
CA LYS A 105 -5.55 -6.78 -28.32
C LYS A 105 -5.52 -8.32 -28.34
N PRO A 106 -5.34 -8.96 -29.51
CA PRO A 106 -5.14 -10.40 -29.57
C PRO A 106 -3.92 -10.77 -28.73
N ARG A 107 -4.07 -11.70 -27.78
CA ARG A 107 -2.92 -12.30 -27.11
C ARG A 107 -2.17 -13.11 -28.18
N SER A 108 -1.05 -12.57 -28.66
CA SER A 108 -0.04 -13.31 -29.43
C SER A 108 0.65 -14.33 -28.56
#